data_AF-A0A1T1BNQ6-F1
#
_entry.id   AF-A0A1T1BNQ6-F1
#
_cell.length_a   1.000
_cell.length_b   1.000
_cell.length_c   1.000
_cell.angle_alpha   90.00
_cell.angle_beta   90.00
_cell.angle_gamma   90.00
#
_symmetry.space_group_name_H-M   'P 1'
#
loop_
_entity.id
_entity.type
_entity.pdbx_description
1 polymer ?
#
loop_
_entity_poly.entity_id
_entity_poly.type
_entity_poly.pdbx_seq_one_letter_code
_entity_poly.pdbx_strand_id
1 'polypeptide(L)' 'MKQFLNYTNTSQMNNESTQAKVVAFGELLLRMSVTNGFRFTQANEMRIQTGGAESNIGLYA' A
#
# COMPACT_ATOMS: atom_id res chain seq x y z
N MET A 1 39.88 31.15 -26.29
CA MET A 1 40.03 30.61 -24.92
C MET A 1 38.72 29.95 -24.52
N LYS A 2 38.67 28.62 -24.49
CA LYS A 2 37.55 27.86 -23.92
C LYS A 2 37.83 27.70 -22.43
N GLN A 3 36.98 28.30 -21.60
CA GLN A 3 37.07 28.09 -20.16
C GLN A 3 36.51 26.70 -19.87
N PHE A 4 37.38 25.75 -19.55
CA PHE A 4 36.99 24.43 -19.07
C PHE A 4 36.51 24.58 -17.63
N LEU A 5 35.20 24.48 -17.42
CA LEU A 5 34.60 24.42 -16.09
C LEU A 5 34.62 22.97 -15.63
N ASN A 6 35.55 22.63 -14.75
CA ASN A 6 35.64 21.31 -14.13
C ASN A 6 34.43 21.09 -13.21
N TYR A 7 33.47 20.28 -13.65
CA TYR A 7 32.41 19.76 -12.78
C TYR A 7 32.94 18.60 -11.95
N THR A 8 33.51 18.90 -10.80
CA THR A 8 33.73 17.92 -9.73
C THR A 8 33.04 18.39 -8.46
N ASN A 9 31.84 17.89 -8.26
CA ASN A 9 31.37 17.26 -7.03
C ASN A 9 29.93 16.83 -7.27
N THR A 10 29.75 15.62 -7.80
CA THR A 10 28.50 14.88 -7.60
C THR A 10 28.44 14.54 -6.12
N SER A 11 27.95 15.49 -5.31
CA SER A 11 27.34 15.17 -4.04
C SER A 11 26.21 14.20 -4.34
N GLN A 12 26.50 12.90 -4.20
CA GLN A 12 25.49 11.86 -4.12
C GLN A 12 24.61 12.26 -2.94
N MET A 13 23.50 12.95 -3.21
CA MET A 13 22.39 12.96 -2.27
C MET A 13 21.99 11.50 -2.16
N ASN A 14 22.42 10.86 -1.08
CA ASN A 14 21.82 9.62 -0.65
C ASN A 14 20.33 9.94 -0.52
N ASN A 15 19.54 9.55 -1.51
CA ASN A 15 18.09 9.54 -1.43
C ASN A 15 17.73 8.44 -0.43
N GLU A 16 18.08 8.67 0.83
CA GLU A 16 17.50 7.92 1.93
C GLU A 16 16.04 8.35 1.97
N SER A 17 15.23 7.54 1.28
CA SER A 17 13.79 7.55 1.40
C SER A 17 13.47 7.49 2.89
N THR A 18 13.12 8.63 3.49
CA THR A 18 12.62 8.67 4.86
C THR A 18 11.28 7.94 4.87
N GLN A 19 11.30 6.63 5.10
CA GLN A 19 10.08 5.84 5.21
C GLN A 19 9.43 6.20 6.55
N ALA A 20 8.31 6.92 6.47
CA ALA A 20 7.50 7.23 7.64
C ALA A 20 6.99 5.92 8.25
N LYS A 21 7.18 5.74 9.55
CA LYS A 21 6.59 4.60 10.27
C LYS A 21 5.16 4.95 10.64
N VAL A 22 4.19 4.17 10.15
CA VAL A 22 2.77 4.36 10.45
C VAL A 22 2.29 3.22 11.37
N VAL A 23 1.52 3.57 12.40
CA VAL A 23 0.86 2.63 13.29
C VAL A 23 -0.63 2.92 13.26
N ALA A 24 -1.44 1.89 13.05
CA ALA A 24 -2.89 1.99 13.04
C ALA A 24 -3.47 0.94 14.00
N PHE A 25 -4.49 1.33 14.76
CA PHE A 25 -5.16 0.47 15.74
C PHE A 25 -6.61 0.32 15.35
N GLY A 26 -7.09 -0.92 15.29
CA GLY A 26 -8.46 -1.22 14.90
C GLY A 26 -8.74 -2.71 14.95
N GLU A 27 -9.86 -3.08 14.37
CA GLU A 27 -10.32 -4.48 14.29
C GLU A 27 -10.09 -5.05 12.89
N LEU A 28 -9.72 -6.34 12.83
CA LEU A 28 -9.70 -7.09 11.58
C LEU A 28 -10.95 -7.95 11.47
N LEU A 29 -11.70 -7.78 10.39
CA LEU A 29 -12.94 -8.50 10.15
C LEU A 29 -12.77 -9.52 9.02
N LEU A 30 -13.46 -10.65 9.16
CA LEU A 30 -13.67 -11.61 8.08
C LEU A 30 -14.84 -11.14 7.21
N ARG A 31 -14.57 -10.81 5.95
CA ARG A 31 -15.57 -10.44 4.95
C ARG A 31 -15.85 -11.62 4.04
N MET A 32 -17.11 -12.06 4.01
CA MET A 32 -17.59 -13.07 3.08
C MET A 32 -18.55 -12.41 2.09
N SER A 33 -18.26 -12.52 0.79
CA SER A 33 -19.08 -11.92 -0.27
C SER A 33 -19.52 -12.96 -1.28
N VAL A 34 -20.76 -12.86 -1.75
CA VAL A 34 -21.26 -13.58 -2.92
C VAL A 34 -20.52 -13.15 -4.18
N THR A 35 -20.38 -14.04 -5.15
CA THR A 35 -19.68 -13.79 -6.41
C THR A 35 -20.65 -13.67 -7.58
N ASN A 36 -20.17 -13.19 -8.74
CA ASN A 36 -20.88 -13.23 -10.02
C ASN A 36 -22.25 -12.53 -10.04
N GLY A 37 -22.46 -11.52 -9.20
CA GLY A 37 -23.73 -10.79 -9.12
C GLY A 37 -24.89 -11.59 -8.52
N PHE A 38 -24.62 -12.78 -7.97
CA PHE A 38 -25.64 -13.58 -7.30
C PHE A 38 -26.14 -12.91 -6.02
N ARG A 39 -27.39 -13.22 -5.67
CA ARG A 39 -27.92 -12.95 -4.33
C ARG A 39 -27.49 -14.04 -3.36
N PHE A 40 -27.55 -13.76 -2.06
CA PHE A 40 -27.21 -14.74 -1.01
C PHE A 40 -27.95 -16.07 -1.15
N THR A 41 -29.22 -16.05 -1.56
CA THR A 41 -30.04 -17.27 -1.73
C THR A 41 -29.69 -18.09 -2.98
N GLN A 42 -28.89 -17.53 -3.89
CA GLN A 42 -28.50 -18.15 -5.15
C GLN A 42 -27.03 -18.60 -5.14
N ALA A 43 -26.26 -18.15 -4.15
CA ALA A 43 -24.83 -18.43 -4.06
C ALA A 43 -24.59 -19.79 -3.41
N ASN A 44 -23.83 -20.65 -4.10
CA ASN A 44 -23.36 -21.93 -3.56
C ASN A 44 -21.98 -21.81 -2.88
N GLU A 45 -21.32 -20.67 -3.07
CA GLU A 45 -19.97 -20.41 -2.60
C GLU A 45 -19.82 -18.95 -2.17
N MET A 46 -18.89 -18.69 -1.25
CA MET A 46 -18.59 -17.36 -0.71
C MET A 46 -17.11 -17.05 -0.90
N ARG A 47 -16.80 -15.86 -1.43
CA ARG A 47 -15.43 -15.36 -1.49
C ARG A 47 -15.04 -14.79 -0.13
N ILE A 48 -13.94 -15.30 0.43
CA ILE A 48 -13.41 -14.88 1.72
C ILE A 48 -12.32 -13.82 1.50
N GLN A 49 -12.41 -12.72 2.24
CA GLN A 49 -11.38 -11.68 2.37
C GLN A 49 -11.26 -11.28 3.84
N THR A 50 -10.09 -10.82 4.27
CA THR A 50 -9.92 -10.14 5.56
C THR A 50 -9.71 -8.66 5.33
N GLY A 51 -10.25 -7.82 6.21
CA GLY A 51 -10.01 -6.38 6.12
C GLY A 51 -10.61 -5.61 7.29
N GLY A 52 -10.22 -4.35 7.39
CA GLY A 52 -10.65 -3.39 8.42
C GLY A 52 -10.20 -2.01 7.95
N ALA A 53 -10.85 -0.93 8.39
CA ALA A 53 -10.51 0.40 7.89
C ALA A 53 -9.02 0.71 8.08
N GLU A 54 -8.53 0.45 9.29
CA GLU A 54 -7.15 0.67 9.70
C GLU A 54 -6.20 -0.36 9.11
N SER A 55 -6.59 -1.64 9.05
CA SER A 55 -5.79 -2.69 8.42
C SER A 55 -5.59 -2.45 6.93
N ASN A 56 -6.60 -1.90 6.25
CA ASN A 56 -6.50 -1.57 4.83
C ASN A 56 -5.52 -0.42 4.61
N ILE A 57 -5.52 0.59 5.49
CA ILE A 57 -4.54 1.69 5.44
C ILE A 57 -3.14 1.15 5.73
N GLY A 58 -2.97 0.32 6.75
CA GLY A 58 -1.68 -0.28 7.12
C GLY A 58 -1.05 -1.15 6.03
N LEU A 59 -1.85 -1.68 5.10
CA LEU A 59 -1.33 -2.39 3.92
C LEU A 59 -0.69 -1.45 2.89
N TYR A 60 -1.17 -0.21 2.80
CA TYR A 60 -0.71 0.78 1.81
C TYR A 60 0.26 1.82 2.37
N ALA A 61 0.48 1.81 3.69
CA ALA A 61 1.29 2.79 4.43
C ALA A 61 2.77 2.42 4.51
#